data_AF-A0A8T3P7N0-F1
#
_entry.id   AF-A0A8T3P7N0-F1
#
_cell.length_a   1.000
_cell.length_b   1.000
_cell.length_c   1.000
_cell.angle_alpha   90.00
_cell.angle_beta   90.00
_cell.angle_gamma   90.00
#
_symmetry.space_group_name_H-M   'P 1'
#
loop_
_entity.id
_entity.type
_entity.pdbx_description
1 polymer ?
#
loop_
_entity_poly.entity_id
_entity_poly.type
_entity_poly.pdbx_seq_one_letter_code
_entity_poly.pdbx_strand_id
1 'polypeptide(L)' 'MSPPASPLVSICTPAYQAARWLPELAASVWTQDLDDFEWIVVDDGSSDGTWELLSAQGDPRLRAGSSCAQPGPAR' A
#
# COMPACT_ATOMS: atom_id res chain seq x y z
N MET A 1 -10.31 13.37 -3.75
CA MET A 1 -11.51 12.52 -3.90
C MET A 1 -11.71 11.78 -2.59
N SER A 2 -12.94 11.48 -2.17
CA SER A 2 -13.19 10.69 -0.95
C SER A 2 -13.13 9.19 -1.26
N PRO A 3 -12.69 8.34 -0.33
CA PRO A 3 -12.64 6.90 -0.56
C PRO A 3 -14.08 6.34 -0.65
N PRO A 4 -14.32 5.32 -1.49
CA PRO A 4 -15.63 4.69 -1.60
C PRO A 4 -16.00 4.00 -0.28
N ALA A 5 -17.28 4.06 0.09
CA ALA A 5 -17.79 3.41 1.30
C ALA A 5 -17.78 1.86 1.19
N SER A 6 -17.75 1.34 -0.04
CA SER A 6 -17.65 -0.08 -0.37
C SER A 6 -16.93 -0.19 -1.72
N PRO A 7 -15.59 -0.25 -1.74
CA PRO A 7 -14.82 -0.29 -2.99
C PRO A 7 -15.19 -1.53 -3.81
N LEU A 8 -15.28 -1.37 -5.13
CA LEU A 8 -15.49 -2.49 -6.05
C LEU A 8 -14.28 -3.43 -6.07
N VAL A 9 -13.08 -2.86 -5.95
CA VAL A 9 -11.80 -3.58 -5.99
C VAL A 9 -10.92 -3.19 -4.81
N SER A 10 -10.31 -4.18 -4.18
CA SER A 10 -9.23 -3.95 -3.21
C SER A 10 -7.92 -4.50 -3.77
N ILE A 11 -6.93 -3.63 -3.93
CA ILE A 11 -5.56 -4.02 -4.30
C ILE A 11 -4.82 -4.28 -2.99
N CYS A 12 -4.32 -5.50 -2.78
CA CYS A 12 -3.59 -5.85 -1.57
C CYS A 12 -2.12 -6.07 -1.90
N THR A 13 -1.22 -5.32 -1.26
CA THR A 13 0.23 -5.40 -1.48
C THR A 13 0.96 -5.70 -0.17
N PRO A 14 1.49 -6.90 0.04
CA PRO A 14 2.50 -7.10 1.07
C PRO A 14 3.80 -6.41 0.64
N ALA A 15 4.44 -5.68 1.56
CA ALA A 15 5.66 -4.93 1.31
C ALA A 15 6.75 -5.36 2.30
N TYR A 16 7.94 -5.68 1.78
CA TYR A 16 9.15 -5.89 2.57
C TYR A 16 10.36 -5.45 1.75
N GLN A 17 11.17 -4.54 2.30
CA GLN A 17 12.29 -3.91 1.61
C GLN A 17 11.91 -3.38 0.22
N ALA A 18 10.74 -2.73 0.13
CA ALA A 18 10.12 -2.33 -1.12
C ALA A 18 10.45 -0.89 -1.56
N ALA A 19 11.27 -0.14 -0.80
CA ALA A 19 11.41 1.31 -0.95
C ALA A 19 11.81 1.73 -2.36
N ARG A 20 12.64 0.93 -3.04
CA ARG A 20 13.09 1.21 -4.42
C ARG A 20 12.00 1.08 -5.48
N TRP A 21 10.96 0.28 -5.24
CA TRP A 21 9.89 0.02 -6.22
C TRP A 21 8.59 0.76 -5.87
N LEU A 22 8.43 1.10 -4.60
CA LEU A 22 7.19 1.67 -4.10
C LEU A 22 6.73 2.93 -4.86
N PRO A 23 7.62 3.86 -5.27
CA PRO A 23 7.18 5.03 -6.04
C PRO A 23 6.57 4.67 -7.40
N GLU A 24 7.17 3.74 -8.14
CA GLU A 24 6.68 3.29 -9.44
C GLU A 24 5.38 2.48 -9.27
N LEU A 25 5.33 1.59 -8.27
CA LEU A 25 4.13 0.84 -7.94
C LEU A 25 2.97 1.77 -7.58
N ALA A 26 3.21 2.75 -6.72
CA ALA A 26 2.20 3.74 -6.33
C ALA A 26 1.71 4.52 -7.55
N ALA A 27 2.63 5.01 -8.40
CA ALA A 27 2.25 5.70 -9.63
C ALA A 27 1.35 4.81 -10.52
N SER A 28 1.71 3.54 -10.71
CA SER A 28 0.89 2.59 -11.46
C SER A 28 -0.50 2.43 -10.84
N VAL A 29 -0.60 2.18 -9.53
CA VAL A 29 -1.87 2.02 -8.81
C VAL A 29 -2.73 3.30 -8.87
N TRP A 30 -2.12 4.47 -8.85
CA TRP A 30 -2.86 5.74 -8.90
C TRP A 30 -3.35 6.11 -10.30
N THR A 31 -2.73 5.57 -11.35
CA THR A 31 -3.13 5.79 -12.75
C THR A 31 -4.13 4.78 -13.29
N GLN A 32 -4.75 3.97 -12.43
CA GLN A 32 -5.80 3.04 -12.88
C GLN A 32 -7.03 3.79 -13.37
N ASP A 33 -7.67 3.29 -14.43
CA ASP A 33 -8.88 3.90 -15.02
C ASP A 33 -10.13 3.74 -14.13
N LEU A 34 -10.11 2.78 -13.20
CA LEU A 34 -11.17 2.58 -12.23
C LEU A 34 -10.88 3.42 -10.98
N ASP A 35 -11.78 4.33 -10.61
CA ASP A 35 -11.66 5.13 -9.38
C ASP A 35 -12.23 4.44 -8.13
N ASP A 36 -13.12 3.45 -8.31
CA ASP A 36 -13.81 2.74 -7.24
C ASP A 36 -12.97 1.58 -6.67
N PHE A 37 -11.84 1.93 -6.07
CA PHE A 37 -10.96 0.96 -5.42
C PHE A 37 -10.34 1.51 -4.13
N GLU A 38 -9.79 0.59 -3.34
CA GLU A 38 -8.85 0.88 -2.27
C GLU A 38 -7.52 0.15 -2.48
N TRP A 39 -6.44 0.74 -1.99
CA TRP A 39 -5.13 0.10 -1.98
C TRP A 39 -4.72 -0.16 -0.53
N ILE A 40 -4.59 -1.44 -0.17
CA ILE A 40 -4.20 -1.88 1.16
C ILE A 40 -2.76 -2.37 1.09
N VAL A 41 -1.89 -1.77 1.90
CA VAL A 41 -0.47 -2.16 1.97
C VAL A 41 -0.12 -2.58 3.39
N VAL A 42 0.51 -3.74 3.52
CA VAL A 42 1.04 -4.23 4.80
C VAL A 42 2.55 -4.28 4.71
N ASP A 43 3.23 -3.38 5.41
CA ASP A 43 4.68 -3.41 5.58
C ASP A 43 5.07 -4.43 6.65
N ASP A 44 5.93 -5.38 6.28
CA ASP A 44 6.38 -6.47 7.14
C ASP A 44 7.73 -6.18 7.83
N GLY A 45 7.80 -5.03 8.51
CA GLY A 45 8.98 -4.65 9.29
C GLY A 45 10.18 -4.30 8.42
N SER A 46 9.96 -3.52 7.35
CA SER A 46 11.05 -3.03 6.51
C SER A 46 11.98 -2.08 7.25
N SER A 47 13.25 -2.06 6.87
CA SER A 47 14.28 -1.16 7.42
C SER A 47 14.88 -0.19 6.39
N ASP A 48 14.35 -0.20 5.16
CA ASP A 48 14.89 0.52 4.00
C ASP A 48 14.16 1.83 3.66
N GLY A 49 13.24 2.28 4.53
CA GLY A 49 12.41 3.45 4.25
C GLY A 49 11.02 3.12 3.68
N THR A 50 10.67 1.84 3.49
CA THR A 50 9.38 1.45 2.91
C THR A 50 8.20 2.00 3.69
N TRP A 51 8.21 1.86 5.01
CA TRP A 51 7.12 2.34 5.87
C TRP A 51 6.99 3.85 5.84
N GLU A 52 8.10 4.57 5.86
CA GLU A 52 8.15 6.03 5.79
C GLU A 52 7.55 6.53 4.47
N LEU A 53 7.87 5.87 3.35
CA LEU A 53 7.31 6.21 2.04
C LEU A 53 5.80 5.93 1.96
N LEU A 54 5.33 4.84 2.55
CA LEU A 54 3.90 4.50 2.65
C LEU A 54 3.14 5.50 3.53
N SER A 55 3.69 5.82 4.69
CA SER A 55 3.07 6.71 5.68
C SER A 55 3.02 8.17 5.20
N ALA A 56 3.92 8.55 4.30
CA ALA A 56 3.95 9.89 3.70
C ALA A 56 2.93 10.06 2.57
N GLN A 57 2.27 8.99 2.10
CA GLN A 57 1.25 9.11 1.07
C GLN A 57 -0.02 9.78 1.63
N GLY A 58 -0.54 10.75 0.87
CA GLY A 58 -1.75 11.49 1.26
C GLY A 58 -3.03 11.05 0.52
N ASP A 59 -2.99 9.99 -0.29
CA ASP A 59 -4.18 9.54 -1.02
C ASP A 59 -5.12 8.81 -0.04
N PRO A 60 -6.39 9.26 0.10
CA PRO A 60 -7.32 8.67 1.05
C PRO A 60 -7.81 7.26 0.65
N ARG A 61 -7.51 6.79 -0.56
CA ARG A 61 -7.73 5.39 -0.99
C ARG A 61 -6.64 4.44 -0.49
N LEU A 62 -5.52 4.96 0.02
CA LEU A 62 -4.47 4.14 0.64
C LEU A 62 -4.83 3.80 2.08
N ARG A 63 -4.70 2.52 2.44
CA ARG A 63 -4.69 2.03 3.80
C ARG A 63 -3.38 1.29 4.05
N ALA A 64 -2.44 1.95 4.70
CA ALA A 64 -1.14 1.36 5.05
C ALA A 64 -1.13 0.91 6.52
N GLY A 65 -0.60 -0.28 6.79
CA GLY A 65 -0.31 -0.78 8.13
C GLY A 65 1.10 -1.37 8.19
N SER A 66 1.74 -1.28 9.36
CA SER A 66 3.02 -1.95 9.62
C SER A 66 2.83 -3.04 10.65
N SER A 67 3.41 -4.20 10.36
CA SER A 67 3.50 -5.36 11.25
C SER A 67 4.71 -5.20 12.17
N CYS A 68 4.47 -5.12 13.48
CA CYS A 68 5.52 -5.12 14.51
C CYS A 68 5.99 -6.56 14.85
N ALA A 69 5.38 -7.60 14.27
CA ALA A 69 5.65 -9.00 14.59
C ALA A 69 5.78 -9.80 13.30
N GLN A 70 7.00 -10.20 12.93
CA GLN A 70 7.29 -10.94 11.69
C GLN A 70 6.30 -12.11 11.47
N PRO A 71 5.44 -12.07 10.44
CA PRO A 71 4.87 -13.25 9.86
C PRO A 71 5.74 -13.56 8.63
N GLY A 72 6.53 -14.63 8.71
CA GLY A 72 7.16 -15.19 7.50
C GLY A 72 6.15 -15.34 6.35
N PRO A 73 6.62 -15.45 5.09
CA PRO A 73 5.79 -15.28 3.90
C PRO A 73 4.46 -16.03 4.02
N ALA A 74 3.37 -15.33 3.68
CA ALA A 74 2.01 -15.89 3.69
C ALA A 74 2.04 -17.25 2.99
N ARG A 75 1.82 -18.32 3.77
CA ARG A 75 1.76 -19.71 3.30
C ARG A 75 0.34 -20.07 2.89
#